data_AF-A0A964R523-F1
#
_entry.id   AF-A0A964R523-F1
#
_cell.length_a   1.000
_cell.length_b   1.000
_cell.length_c   1.000
_cell.angle_alpha   90.00
_cell.angle_beta   90.00
_cell.angle_gamma   90.00
#
_symmetry.space_group_name_H-M   'P 1'
#
loop_
_entity.id
_entity.type
_entity.pdbx_description
1 polymer ?
#
loop_
_entity_poly.entity_id
_entity_poly.type
_entity_poly.pdbx_seq_one_letter_code
_entity_poly.pdbx_strand_id
1 'polypeptide(L)'
;MSEIIPSWTPDRQRENRKKYIKNRKAKLKEKGICPSCEKRPAAKGRTCCQQCLEDKKLTAKFGTAGPYRQLYAELYERQKGLCGICRKQMTRPLLDHNHTSMEVRGLLCSRCNIGLGQFEDDPKLVTAALYYLNNNAGIGVTIKKR
;
A
#
# COMPACT_ATOMS: atom_id res chain seq x y z
N MET A 1 3.43 -30.79 34.61
CA MET A 1 3.28 -29.42 35.13
C MET A 1 2.88 -28.54 33.97
N SER A 2 1.61 -28.13 33.88
CA SER A 2 1.16 -27.20 32.81
C SER A 2 1.63 -25.80 33.15
N GLU A 3 2.56 -25.26 32.37
CA GLU A 3 3.01 -23.88 32.49
C GLU A 3 1.82 -22.93 32.29
N ILE A 4 1.53 -22.12 33.31
CA ILE A 4 0.50 -21.08 33.25
C ILE A 4 1.06 -19.93 32.41
N ILE A 5 0.64 -19.83 31.15
CA ILE A 5 1.06 -18.77 30.25
C ILE A 5 0.39 -17.43 30.66
N PRO A 6 1.14 -16.38 31.02
CA PRO A 6 0.57 -15.13 31.49
C PRO A 6 -0.28 -14.38 30.45
N SER A 7 -1.20 -13.51 30.91
CA SER A 7 -2.17 -12.81 30.05
C SER A 7 -1.56 -11.79 29.08
N TRP A 8 -0.39 -11.25 29.42
CA TRP A 8 0.30 -10.22 28.65
C TRP A 8 1.21 -10.77 27.56
N THR A 9 1.34 -12.09 27.38
CA THR A 9 2.24 -12.62 26.36
C THR A 9 1.81 -12.16 24.95
N PRO A 10 2.75 -11.83 24.04
CA PRO A 10 2.41 -11.33 22.71
C PRO A 10 1.43 -12.22 21.94
N ASP A 11 1.57 -13.53 22.06
CA ASP A 11 0.67 -14.49 21.42
C ASP A 11 -0.74 -14.45 22.00
N ARG A 12 -0.87 -14.39 23.33
CA ARG A 12 -2.16 -14.28 24.01
C ARG A 12 -2.82 -12.93 23.74
N GLN A 13 -2.05 -11.84 23.69
CA GLN A 13 -2.54 -10.53 23.27
C GLN A 13 -3.06 -10.56 21.82
N ARG A 14 -2.34 -11.22 20.91
CA ARG A 14 -2.75 -11.40 19.51
C ARG A 14 -4.05 -12.20 19.42
N GLU A 15 -4.18 -13.27 20.19
CA GLU A 15 -5.40 -14.08 20.24
C GLU A 15 -6.58 -13.30 20.81
N ASN A 16 -6.39 -12.61 21.95
CA ASN A 16 -7.40 -11.73 22.55
C ASN A 16 -7.88 -10.67 21.56
N ARG A 17 -6.96 -10.05 20.80
CA ARG A 17 -7.29 -9.08 19.75
C ARG A 17 -8.10 -9.72 18.62
N LYS A 18 -7.75 -10.92 18.16
CA LYS A 18 -8.53 -11.67 17.16
C LYS A 18 -9.95 -11.93 17.65
N LYS A 19 -10.10 -12.40 18.89
CA LYS A 19 -11.40 -12.66 19.53
C LYS A 19 -12.24 -11.39 19.66
N TYR A 20 -11.65 -10.31 20.15
CA TYR A 20 -12.28 -9.00 20.25
C TYR A 20 -12.82 -8.51 18.88
N ILE A 21 -11.98 -8.55 17.83
CA ILE A 21 -12.37 -8.13 16.48
C ILE A 21 -13.52 -9.00 15.95
N LYS A 22 -13.47 -10.33 16.16
CA LYS A 22 -14.54 -11.25 15.75
C LYS A 22 -15.87 -10.89 16.42
N ASN A 23 -15.85 -10.73 17.74
CA ASN A 23 -17.05 -10.43 18.52
C ASN A 23 -17.63 -9.06 18.16
N ARG A 24 -16.79 -8.04 18.01
CA ARG A 24 -17.21 -6.71 17.57
C ARG A 24 -17.90 -6.75 16.21
N LYS A 25 -17.32 -7.46 15.23
CA LYS A 25 -17.93 -7.60 13.90
C LYS A 25 -19.28 -8.32 13.94
N ALA A 26 -19.43 -9.34 14.77
CA ALA A 26 -20.71 -10.03 14.94
C ALA A 26 -21.81 -9.07 15.48
N LYS A 27 -21.50 -8.31 16.54
CA LYS A 27 -22.42 -7.32 17.12
C LYS A 27 -22.83 -6.24 16.13
N LEU A 28 -21.92 -5.77 15.28
CA LEU A 28 -22.25 -4.78 14.23
C LEU A 28 -23.21 -5.37 13.20
N LYS A 29 -22.98 -6.61 12.75
CA LYS A 29 -23.85 -7.29 11.78
C LYS A 29 -25.26 -7.50 12.32
N GLU A 30 -25.39 -7.91 13.59
CA GLU A 30 -26.69 -8.07 14.27
C GLU A 30 -27.50 -6.76 14.27
N LYS A 31 -26.83 -5.63 14.49
CA LYS A 31 -27.45 -4.29 14.42
C LYS A 31 -27.68 -3.79 12.99
N GLY A 32 -27.41 -4.60 11.96
CA GLY A 32 -27.50 -4.18 10.56
C GLY A 32 -26.45 -3.12 10.16
N ILE A 33 -25.35 -3.02 10.89
CA ILE A 33 -24.28 -2.04 10.66
C ILE A 33 -23.13 -2.70 9.91
N CYS A 34 -22.54 -1.99 8.95
CA CYS A 34 -21.38 -2.48 8.21
C CYS A 34 -20.17 -2.68 9.14
N PRO A 35 -19.58 -3.89 9.24
CA PRO A 35 -18.44 -4.16 10.11
C PRO A 35 -17.10 -3.58 9.58
N SER A 36 -17.11 -2.94 8.41
CA SER A 36 -15.93 -2.37 7.76
C SER A 36 -15.86 -0.84 7.92
N CYS A 37 -16.99 -0.15 7.77
CA CYS A 37 -17.05 1.33 7.85
C CYS A 37 -18.03 1.86 8.90
N GLU A 38 -18.72 0.97 9.64
CA GLU A 38 -19.65 1.30 10.73
C GLU A 38 -20.88 2.12 10.32
N LYS A 39 -21.13 2.25 9.01
CA LYS A 39 -22.34 2.86 8.44
C LYS A 39 -23.43 1.81 8.23
N ARG A 40 -24.70 2.23 8.29
CA ARG A 40 -25.84 1.38 7.89
C ARG A 40 -25.86 1.23 6.37
N PRO A 41 -25.89 -0.01 5.82
CA PRO A 41 -26.04 -0.21 4.38
C PRO A 41 -27.38 0.34 3.87
N ALA A 42 -27.37 0.92 2.66
CA ALA A 42 -28.59 1.44 2.04
C ALA A 42 -29.60 0.34 1.66
N ALA A 43 -29.10 -0.83 1.24
CA ALA A 43 -29.94 -1.98 0.89
C ALA A 43 -30.45 -2.71 2.15
N LYS A 44 -31.78 -2.86 2.26
CA LYS A 44 -32.44 -3.57 3.36
C LYS A 44 -31.93 -5.02 3.46
N GLY A 45 -31.66 -5.47 4.68
CA GLY A 45 -31.19 -6.84 4.95
C GLY A 45 -29.70 -7.08 4.70
N ARG A 46 -28.94 -6.10 4.17
CA ARG A 46 -27.49 -6.23 4.05
C ARG A 46 -26.77 -5.81 5.32
N THR A 47 -25.69 -6.53 5.63
CA THR A 47 -24.79 -6.24 6.76
C THR A 47 -23.46 -5.65 6.31
N CYS A 48 -23.27 -5.39 5.01
CA CYS A 48 -22.11 -4.73 4.45
C CYS A 48 -22.57 -3.77 3.35
N CYS A 49 -22.05 -2.53 3.35
CA CYS A 49 -22.38 -1.58 2.29
C CYS A 49 -21.70 -1.98 0.97
N GLN A 50 -22.25 -1.47 -0.15
CA GLN A 50 -21.76 -1.74 -1.49
C GLN A 50 -20.30 -1.30 -1.66
N GLN A 51 -19.95 -0.09 -1.21
CA GLN A 51 -18.58 0.43 -1.25
C GLN A 51 -17.58 -0.51 -0.53
N CYS A 52 -17.89 -0.97 0.69
CA CYS A 52 -16.99 -1.89 1.39
C CYS A 52 -16.95 -3.30 0.78
N LEU A 53 -17.93 -3.69 -0.03
CA LEU A 53 -17.84 -4.93 -0.83
C LEU A 53 -16.89 -4.73 -2.02
N GLU A 54 -16.95 -3.58 -2.69
CA GLU A 54 -16.04 -3.22 -3.77
C GLU A 54 -14.59 -3.08 -3.26
N ASP A 55 -14.37 -2.40 -2.14
CA ASP A 55 -13.05 -2.28 -1.53
C ASP A 55 -12.44 -3.64 -1.18
N LYS A 56 -13.26 -4.62 -0.79
CA LYS A 56 -12.81 -6.00 -0.55
C LYS A 56 -12.37 -6.68 -1.85
N LYS A 57 -13.08 -6.47 -2.96
CA LYS A 57 -12.68 -6.96 -4.28
C LYS A 57 -11.34 -6.36 -4.70
N LEU A 58 -11.16 -5.05 -4.51
CA LEU A 58 -9.90 -4.36 -4.80
C LEU A 58 -8.75 -4.88 -3.92
N THR A 59 -9.01 -5.10 -2.62
CA THR A 59 -8.02 -5.70 -1.70
C THR A 59 -7.60 -7.08 -2.18
N ALA A 60 -8.53 -7.92 -2.65
CA ALA A 60 -8.22 -9.24 -3.17
C ALA A 60 -7.44 -9.18 -4.49
N LYS A 61 -7.78 -8.23 -5.39
CA LYS A 61 -7.12 -8.06 -6.69
C LYS A 61 -5.69 -7.52 -6.55
N PHE A 62 -5.47 -6.52 -5.71
CA PHE A 62 -4.22 -5.76 -5.66
C PHE A 62 -3.39 -5.98 -4.38
N GLY A 63 -3.92 -6.69 -3.38
CA GLY A 63 -3.27 -6.85 -2.08
C GLY A 63 -3.18 -5.55 -1.26
N THR A 64 -3.90 -4.50 -1.66
CA THR A 64 -3.86 -3.18 -1.02
C THR A 64 -4.92 -3.06 0.07
N ALA A 65 -4.49 -2.66 1.27
CA ALA A 65 -5.39 -2.26 2.35
C ALA A 65 -5.34 -0.74 2.56
N GLY A 66 -6.38 -0.16 3.16
CA GLY A 66 -6.43 1.27 3.52
C GLY A 66 -7.43 2.12 2.72
N PRO A 67 -7.53 3.41 3.06
CA PRO A 67 -8.55 4.30 2.50
C PRO A 67 -8.37 4.59 0.99
N TYR A 68 -7.17 4.37 0.44
CA TYR A 68 -6.82 4.76 -0.93
C TYR A 68 -6.94 3.63 -1.97
N ARG A 69 -7.67 2.54 -1.68
CA ARG A 69 -7.82 1.39 -2.61
C ARG A 69 -8.44 1.77 -3.95
N GLN A 70 -9.43 2.66 -3.93
CA GLN A 70 -10.12 3.11 -5.14
C GLN A 70 -9.18 3.93 -6.01
N LEU A 71 -8.50 4.93 -5.41
CA LEU A 71 -7.44 5.70 -6.08
C LEU A 71 -6.34 4.81 -6.65
N TYR A 72 -5.90 3.80 -5.91
CA TYR A 72 -4.91 2.83 -6.38
C TYR A 72 -5.40 2.10 -7.64
N ALA A 73 -6.65 1.62 -7.64
CA ALA A 73 -7.24 0.96 -8.80
C ALA A 73 -7.35 1.91 -10.00
N GLU A 74 -7.80 3.15 -9.79
CA GLU A 74 -7.88 4.16 -10.83
C GLU A 74 -6.51 4.47 -11.45
N LEU A 75 -5.48 4.66 -10.62
CA LEU A 75 -4.12 4.90 -11.09
C LEU A 75 -3.56 3.68 -11.83
N TYR A 76 -3.87 2.47 -11.38
CA TYR A 76 -3.46 1.24 -12.05
C TYR A 76 -4.02 1.17 -13.47
N GLU A 77 -5.32 1.45 -13.64
CA GLU A 77 -5.97 1.45 -14.95
C GLU A 77 -5.45 2.60 -15.83
N ARG A 78 -5.32 3.83 -15.30
CA ARG A 78 -4.75 4.99 -16.01
C ARG A 78 -3.33 4.72 -16.49
N GLN A 79 -2.51 4.06 -15.67
CA GLN A 79 -1.14 3.69 -16.02
C GLN A 79 -1.03 2.37 -16.78
N LYS A 80 -2.15 1.67 -17.04
CA LYS A 80 -2.20 0.36 -17.70
C LYS A 80 -1.29 -0.67 -17.03
N GLY A 81 -1.20 -0.63 -15.70
CA GLY A 81 -0.32 -1.50 -14.91
C GLY A 81 1.20 -1.24 -15.08
N LEU A 82 1.59 -0.12 -15.71
CA LEU A 82 2.98 0.26 -15.94
C LEU A 82 3.48 1.28 -14.91
N CYS A 83 4.77 1.21 -14.58
CA CYS A 83 5.42 2.15 -13.66
C CYS A 83 5.36 3.59 -14.20
N GLY A 84 5.05 4.57 -13.34
CA GLY A 84 5.04 5.99 -13.69
C GLY A 84 6.38 6.52 -14.21
N ILE A 85 7.50 5.91 -13.81
CA ILE A 85 8.86 6.31 -14.20
C ILE A 85 9.39 5.43 -15.33
N CYS A 86 9.70 4.16 -15.05
CA CYS A 86 10.39 3.32 -16.04
C CYS A 86 9.46 2.67 -17.07
N ARG A 87 8.14 2.90 -16.98
CA ARG A 87 7.11 2.35 -17.88
C ARG A 87 7.10 0.81 -18.01
N LYS A 88 7.77 0.08 -17.12
CA LYS A 88 7.75 -1.38 -17.07
C LYS A 88 6.53 -1.89 -16.30
N GLN A 89 6.07 -3.10 -16.65
CA GLN A 89 4.97 -3.76 -15.96
C GLN A 89 5.31 -3.98 -14.48
N MET A 90 4.34 -3.69 -13.62
CA MET A 90 4.51 -3.77 -12.17
C MET A 90 3.84 -5.02 -11.62
N THR A 91 4.60 -5.85 -10.91
CA THR A 91 4.06 -6.99 -10.13
C THR A 91 3.46 -6.53 -8.81
N ARG A 92 4.10 -5.56 -8.14
CA ARG A 92 3.63 -4.97 -6.87
C ARG A 92 3.78 -3.44 -6.92
N PRO A 93 2.81 -2.74 -7.53
CA PRO A 93 2.84 -1.27 -7.59
C PRO A 93 2.78 -0.65 -6.19
N LEU A 94 3.55 0.41 -5.99
CA LEU A 94 3.59 1.21 -4.77
C LEU A 94 3.01 2.59 -5.05
N LEU A 95 2.23 3.13 -4.12
CA LEU A 95 1.65 4.47 -4.22
C LEU A 95 2.71 5.51 -3.85
N ASP A 96 3.18 6.25 -4.84
CA ASP A 96 4.11 7.36 -4.65
C ASP A 96 3.35 8.65 -4.34
N HIS A 97 3.87 9.43 -3.40
CA HIS A 97 3.30 10.70 -2.97
C HIS A 97 4.40 11.66 -2.55
N ASN A 98 4.10 12.95 -2.62
CA ASN A 98 4.99 13.98 -2.10
C ASN A 98 4.96 13.95 -0.56
N HIS A 99 6.13 13.86 0.08
CA HIS A 99 6.24 13.79 1.54
C HIS A 99 5.96 15.11 2.28
N THR A 100 5.81 16.22 1.56
CA THR A 100 5.45 17.55 2.10
C THR A 100 3.98 17.89 1.88
N SER A 101 3.48 17.80 0.64
CA SER A 101 2.09 18.13 0.31
C SER A 101 1.11 16.98 0.55
N MET A 102 1.62 15.75 0.74
CA MET A 102 0.84 14.51 0.79
C MET A 102 0.06 14.19 -0.49
N GLU A 103 0.32 14.92 -1.58
CA GLU A 103 -0.33 14.68 -2.86
C GLU A 103 0.23 13.42 -3.53
N VAL A 104 -0.68 12.58 -4.02
CA VAL A 104 -0.33 11.35 -4.73
C VAL A 104 0.16 11.67 -6.14
N ARG A 105 1.35 11.17 -6.48
CA ARG A 105 1.97 11.34 -7.80
C ARG A 105 1.58 10.23 -8.77
N GLY A 106 1.53 8.97 -8.30
CA GLY A 106 1.15 7.83 -9.14
C GLY A 106 1.56 6.49 -8.54
N LEU A 107 1.59 5.45 -9.38
CA LEU A 107 2.09 4.12 -9.02
C LEU A 107 3.48 3.86 -9.59
N LEU A 108 4.40 3.41 -8.73
CA LEU A 108 5.77 3.07 -9.10
C LEU A 108 6.07 1.59 -8.84
N CYS A 109 7.01 1.02 -9.59
CA CYS A 109 7.60 -0.25 -9.20
C CYS A 109 8.54 -0.05 -8.00
N SER A 110 8.77 -1.10 -7.22
CA SER A 110 9.63 -1.04 -6.02
C SER A 110 11.01 -0.42 -6.30
N ARG A 111 11.65 -0.79 -7.41
CA ARG A 111 12.96 -0.26 -7.80
C ARG A 111 12.95 1.25 -8.03
N CYS A 112 11.94 1.75 -8.76
CA CYS A 112 11.83 3.18 -9.04
C CYS A 112 11.45 3.97 -7.77
N ASN A 113 10.55 3.43 -6.94
CA ASN A 113 10.15 4.06 -5.69
C ASN A 113 11.33 4.19 -4.71
N ILE A 114 12.09 3.10 -4.53
CA ILE A 114 13.30 3.12 -3.69
C ILE A 114 14.32 4.09 -4.28
N GLY A 115 14.54 4.04 -5.60
CA GLY A 115 15.47 4.94 -6.29
C GLY A 115 15.13 6.41 -6.09
N LEU A 116 13.84 6.78 -6.16
CA LEU A 116 13.40 8.17 -5.87
C LEU A 116 13.73 8.57 -4.43
N GLY A 117 13.43 7.70 -3.46
CA GLY A 117 13.74 7.94 -2.06
C GLY A 117 15.24 8.02 -1.76
N GLN A 118 16.12 7.37 -2.56
CA GLN A 118 17.57 7.53 -2.44
C GLN A 118 18.06 8.92 -2.86
N PHE A 119 17.26 9.65 -3.65
CA PHE A 119 17.49 11.06 -3.96
C PHE A 119 16.68 11.99 -3.05
N GLU A 120 16.16 11.48 -1.92
CA GLU A 120 15.37 12.25 -0.95
C GLU A 120 14.14 12.93 -1.56
N ASP A 121 13.64 12.39 -2.69
CA ASP A 121 12.61 13.01 -3.52
C ASP A 121 12.95 14.45 -3.98
N ASP A 122 14.23 14.85 -3.96
CA ASP A 122 14.72 16.16 -4.37
C ASP A 122 15.02 16.19 -5.88
N PRO A 123 14.26 16.96 -6.69
CA PRO A 123 14.52 17.10 -8.12
C PRO A 123 15.92 17.65 -8.45
N LYS A 124 16.53 18.44 -7.54
CA LYS A 124 17.88 18.97 -7.74
C LYS A 124 18.92 17.87 -7.70
N LEU A 125 18.82 16.94 -6.75
CA LEU A 125 19.71 15.78 -6.67
C LEU A 125 19.54 14.84 -7.87
N VAL A 126 18.30 14.60 -8.30
CA VAL A 126 18.03 13.81 -9.52
C VAL A 126 18.65 14.46 -10.76
N THR A 127 18.54 15.79 -10.88
CA THR A 127 19.13 16.56 -11.99
C THR A 127 20.65 16.51 -11.96
N ALA A 128 21.27 16.65 -10.78
CA ALA A 128 22.71 16.53 -10.61
C ALA A 128 23.21 15.12 -10.98
N ALA A 129 22.48 14.07 -10.61
CA ALA A 129 22.80 12.70 -10.99
C ALA A 129 22.72 12.48 -12.51
N LEU A 130 21.70 13.03 -13.17
CA LEU A 130 21.60 13.01 -14.64
C LEU A 130 22.78 13.75 -15.30
N TYR A 131 23.13 14.93 -14.79
CA TYR A 131 24.28 15.69 -15.29
C TYR A 131 25.59 14.91 -15.14
N TYR A 132 25.80 14.27 -13.98
CA TYR A 132 26.97 13.43 -13.72
C TYR A 132 27.08 12.27 -14.72
N LEU A 133 25.96 11.58 -15.00
CA LEU A 133 25.93 10.47 -15.96
C LEU A 133 26.24 10.91 -17.39
N ASN A 134 25.76 12.09 -17.80
CA ASN A 134 25.90 12.57 -19.18
C ASN A 134 27.26 13.23 -19.47
N ASN A 135 27.87 13.89 -18.48
CA ASN A 135 29.06 14.72 -18.71
C ASN A 135 30.37 14.13 -18.21
N ASN A 136 30.33 13.09 -17.37
CA ASN A 136 31.56 12.40 -16.98
C ASN A 136 31.83 11.23 -17.93
N ALA A 137 32.70 11.46 -18.92
CA ALA A 137 33.38 10.38 -19.62
C ALA A 137 34.21 9.61 -18.58
N GLY A 138 34.01 8.29 -18.50
CA GLY A 138 34.79 7.44 -17.59
C GLY A 138 36.29 7.67 -17.78
N ILE A 139 37.07 7.61 -16.70
CA ILE A 139 38.52 7.90 -16.71
C ILE A 139 39.38 6.81 -17.40
N GLY A 140 38.81 6.07 -18.36
CA GLY A 140 39.49 4.98 -19.06
C GLY A 140 39.78 3.74 -18.22
N VAL A 141 39.27 3.67 -16.98
CA VAL A 141 39.48 2.53 -16.07
C VAL A 141 38.28 1.58 -16.13
N THR A 142 38.55 0.32 -16.49
CA THR A 142 37.52 -0.73 -16.52
C THR A 142 37.49 -1.48 -15.19
N ILE A 143 36.35 -1.42 -14.49
CA ILE A 143 36.12 -2.22 -13.28
C ILE A 143 35.53 -3.56 -13.70
N LYS A 144 36.20 -4.68 -13.34
CA LYS A 144 35.61 -6.01 -13.50
C LYS A 144 34.46 -6.15 -12.49
N LYS A 145 33.25 -6.39 -12.98
CA LYS A 145 32.13 -6.76 -12.10
C LYS A 145 32.46 -8.11 -11.46
N ARG A 146 32.40 -8.16 -10.12
CA ARG A 146 32.43 -9.42 -9.36
C ARG A 146 31.14 -10.19 -9.57
#